data_AF-A0A9D3PTV4-F1
#
_entry.id   AF-A0A9D3PTV4-F1
#
_cell.length_a   1.000
_cell.length_b   1.000
_cell.length_c   1.000
_cell.angle_alpha   90.00
_cell.angle_beta   90.00
_cell.angle_gamma   90.00
#
_symmetry.space_group_name_H-M   'P 1'
#
loop_
_entity.id
_entity.type
_entity.pdbx_description
1 polymer ?
#
loop_
_entity_poly.entity_id
_entity_poly.type
_entity_poly.pdbx_seq_one_letter_code
_entity_poly.pdbx_strand_id
1 'polypeptide(L)'
;MDFRVASLCFALFVLASAEPVKYIDCGSQGESYAVNVTFSSAVESQTSKAVVHGVIAGVPIPFPIPDEDGCKSGIVCPIQKEKSYSYVNQLPVKHEYPSIKLVVEWELKDDSGKDLFCIEFPVQITS
;
A
#
# COMPACT_ATOMS: atom_id res chain seq x y z
N MET A 1 -1.86 47.27 -3.64
CA MET A 1 -1.91 48.39 -2.68
C MET A 1 -2.08 47.76 -1.31
N ASP A 2 -1.00 47.82 -0.52
CA ASP A 2 -0.82 47.22 0.81
C ASP A 2 -1.95 47.44 1.81
N PHE A 3 -2.24 46.42 2.63
CA PHE A 3 -2.37 46.64 4.07
C PHE A 3 -1.67 45.53 4.85
N ARG A 4 -0.69 45.98 5.61
CA ARG A 4 0.26 45.21 6.42
C ARG A 4 -0.46 44.58 7.62
N VAL A 5 -0.34 43.28 7.78
CA VAL A 5 -0.31 42.65 9.11
C VAL A 5 1.08 42.06 9.27
N ALA A 6 1.97 42.87 9.85
CA ALA A 6 3.24 42.41 10.37
C ALA A 6 2.95 41.73 11.72
N SER A 7 2.83 40.41 11.71
CA SER A 7 3.01 39.60 12.91
C SER A 7 4.20 38.68 12.67
N LEU A 8 5.29 38.99 13.35
CA LEU A 8 6.57 38.31 13.33
C LEU A 8 6.42 36.90 13.93
N CYS A 9 6.08 35.92 13.09
CA CYS A 9 6.44 34.52 13.31
C CYS A 9 7.44 34.11 12.22
N PHE A 10 8.72 34.33 12.51
CA PHE A 10 9.83 33.69 11.81
C PHE A 10 9.84 32.22 12.21
N ALA A 11 8.99 31.42 11.57
CA ALA A 11 9.15 29.98 11.51
C ALA A 11 8.83 29.60 10.06
N LEU A 12 9.68 28.76 9.47
CA LEU A 12 9.58 28.26 8.11
C LEU A 12 8.12 27.92 7.77
N PHE A 13 7.47 28.79 6.99
CA PHE A 13 6.28 28.42 6.25
C PHE A 13 6.73 27.42 5.20
N VAL A 14 6.90 26.15 5.60
CA VAL A 14 6.73 25.06 4.66
C VAL A 14 5.32 25.28 4.12
N LEU A 15 5.21 25.59 2.82
CA LEU A 15 3.93 25.55 2.14
C LEU A 15 3.50 24.08 2.14
N ALA A 16 2.87 23.66 3.23
CA ALA A 16 2.19 22.38 3.28
C ALA A 16 0.94 22.55 2.41
N SER A 17 1.05 22.24 1.12
CA SER A 17 -0.12 22.04 0.28
C SER A 17 -0.75 20.71 0.69
N ALA A 18 -1.90 20.78 1.36
CA ALA A 18 -2.73 19.60 1.51
C ALA A 18 -3.38 19.29 0.15
N GLU A 19 -2.92 18.23 -0.51
CA GLU A 19 -3.61 17.69 -1.68
C GLU A 19 -4.76 16.79 -1.20
N PRO A 20 -5.95 16.85 -1.83
CA PRO A 20 -7.05 15.97 -1.44
C PRO A 20 -6.67 14.50 -1.71
N VAL A 21 -6.74 13.67 -0.66
CA VAL A 21 -6.52 12.22 -0.78
C VAL A 21 -7.60 11.62 -1.67
N LYS A 22 -7.22 11.13 -2.84
CA LYS A 22 -8.12 10.40 -3.73
C LYS A 22 -8.21 8.95 -3.26
N TYR A 23 -9.31 8.60 -2.61
CA TYR A 23 -9.59 7.23 -2.21
C TYR A 23 -9.89 6.38 -3.45
N ILE A 24 -9.25 5.22 -3.57
CA ILE A 24 -9.59 4.20 -4.55
C ILE A 24 -10.86 3.52 -4.04
N ASP A 25 -11.87 3.44 -4.91
CA ASP A 25 -13.07 2.66 -4.62
C ASP A 25 -12.70 1.18 -4.74
N CYS A 26 -12.60 0.50 -3.60
CA CYS A 26 -12.39 -0.94 -3.53
C CYS A 26 -13.73 -1.68 -3.49
N GLY A 27 -14.78 -1.11 -4.09
CA GLY A 27 -15.99 -1.81 -4.45
C GLY A 27 -17.03 -1.94 -3.37
N SER A 28 -18.13 -2.56 -3.79
CA SER A 28 -19.10 -3.14 -2.90
C SER A 28 -18.58 -4.46 -2.34
N GLN A 29 -19.03 -4.79 -1.14
CA GLN A 29 -18.76 -6.08 -0.53
C GLN A 29 -19.07 -7.27 -1.48
N GLY A 30 -18.25 -8.31 -1.42
CA GLY A 30 -18.35 -9.51 -2.25
C GLY A 30 -17.44 -9.49 -3.49
N GLU A 31 -16.79 -8.37 -3.79
CA GLU A 31 -15.86 -8.24 -4.91
C GLU A 31 -14.39 -8.49 -4.51
N SER A 32 -13.54 -8.75 -5.50
CA SER A 32 -12.10 -8.91 -5.32
C SER A 32 -11.33 -7.95 -6.22
N TYR A 33 -10.35 -7.26 -5.65
CA TYR A 33 -9.57 -6.22 -6.32
C TYR A 33 -8.21 -6.75 -6.72
N ALA A 34 -7.89 -6.68 -8.01
CA ALA A 34 -6.57 -7.08 -8.49
C ALA A 34 -5.52 -6.02 -8.11
N VAL A 35 -4.49 -6.46 -7.40
CA VAL A 35 -3.32 -5.66 -7.06
C VAL A 35 -2.19 -6.07 -7.99
N ASN A 36 -1.71 -5.12 -8.80
CA ASN A 36 -0.61 -5.31 -9.73
C ASN A 36 0.50 -4.32 -9.39
N VAL A 37 1.68 -4.83 -9.02
CA VAL A 37 2.82 -4.00 -8.64
C VAL A 37 4.01 -4.38 -9.51
N THR A 38 4.53 -3.41 -10.25
CA THR A 38 5.80 -3.56 -10.97
C THR A 38 6.91 -2.96 -10.12
N PHE A 39 7.93 -3.75 -9.81
CA PHE A 39 9.08 -3.28 -9.03
C PHE A 39 10.38 -3.84 -9.60
N SER A 40 11.49 -3.16 -9.31
CA SER A 40 12.84 -3.64 -9.59
C SER A 40 13.51 -4.01 -8.28
N SER A 41 14.03 -5.23 -8.19
CA SER A 41 14.65 -5.68 -6.94
C SER A 41 16.05 -5.07 -6.76
N ALA A 42 16.34 -4.55 -5.56
CA ALA A 42 17.69 -4.09 -5.20
C ALA A 42 18.58 -5.22 -4.66
N VAL A 43 17.99 -6.39 -4.39
CA VAL A 43 18.63 -7.54 -3.73
C VAL A 43 18.30 -8.85 -4.44
N GLU A 44 19.03 -9.90 -4.11
CA GLU A 44 18.67 -11.28 -4.47
C GLU A 44 17.84 -11.89 -3.34
N SER A 45 16.89 -12.75 -3.69
CA SER A 45 16.06 -13.46 -2.70
C SER A 45 15.59 -14.80 -3.26
N GLN A 46 15.74 -15.87 -2.49
CA GLN A 46 15.30 -17.21 -2.88
C GLN A 46 13.78 -17.32 -2.83
N THR A 47 13.15 -16.63 -1.89
CA THR A 47 11.71 -16.59 -1.69
C THR A 47 11.21 -15.15 -1.63
N SER A 48 9.89 -14.99 -1.69
CA SER A 48 9.27 -13.70 -1.37
C SER A 48 7.92 -13.95 -0.70
N LYS A 49 7.58 -13.09 0.26
CA LYS A 49 6.36 -13.25 1.06
C LYS A 49 5.57 -11.94 1.12
N ALA A 50 4.31 -11.99 0.71
CA ALA A 50 3.40 -10.86 0.82
C ALA A 50 2.81 -10.75 2.24
N VAL A 51 2.72 -9.52 2.73
CA VAL A 51 2.13 -9.16 4.02
C VAL A 51 1.23 -7.95 3.80
N VAL A 52 0.00 -7.99 4.31
CA VAL A 52 -0.99 -6.94 4.08
C VAL A 52 -1.57 -6.48 5.41
N HIS A 53 -1.69 -5.17 5.58
CA HIS A 53 -2.36 -4.56 6.72
C HIS A 53 -3.44 -3.59 6.26
N GLY A 54 -4.55 -3.56 6.98
CA GLY A 54 -5.50 -2.45 6.94
C GLY A 54 -5.16 -1.46 8.06
N VAL A 55 -4.74 -0.25 7.71
CA VAL A 55 -4.41 0.80 8.66
C VAL A 55 -5.66 1.64 8.96
N ILE A 56 -6.19 1.49 10.17
CA ILE A 56 -7.40 2.16 10.63
C ILE A 56 -7.01 3.12 11.75
N ALA A 57 -7.27 4.42 11.55
CA ALA A 57 -6.91 5.47 12.52
C ALA A 57 -5.42 5.40 12.96
N GLY A 58 -4.52 5.05 12.03
CA GLY A 58 -3.08 4.92 12.27
C GLY A 58 -2.64 3.59 12.90
N VAL A 59 -3.55 2.65 13.13
CA VAL A 59 -3.22 1.33 13.67
C VAL A 59 -3.22 0.28 12.54
N PRO A 60 -2.09 -0.39 12.26
CA PRO A 60 -2.03 -1.47 11.27
C PRO A 60 -2.68 -2.74 11.82
N ILE A 61 -3.70 -3.24 11.12
CA ILE A 61 -4.40 -4.48 11.44
C ILE A 61 -4.05 -5.53 10.38
N PRO A 62 -3.48 -6.70 10.73
CA PRO A 62 -3.14 -7.74 9.78
C PRO A 62 -4.34 -8.22 8.96
N PHE A 63 -4.16 -8.31 7.65
CA PHE A 63 -5.14 -8.81 6.70
C PHE A 63 -4.62 -10.07 6.01
N PRO A 64 -5.16 -11.26 6.34
CA PRO A 64 -4.76 -12.50 5.69
C PRO A 64 -5.21 -12.51 4.22
N ILE A 65 -4.28 -12.78 3.31
CA ILE A 65 -4.55 -12.94 1.88
C ILE A 65 -4.52 -14.43 1.49
N PRO A 66 -5.19 -14.83 0.37
CA PRO A 66 -5.31 -16.24 0.00
C PRO A 66 -3.97 -16.94 -0.28
N ASP A 67 -3.02 -16.21 -0.87
CA ASP A 67 -1.66 -16.70 -1.12
C ASP A 67 -0.66 -15.62 -0.72
N GLU A 68 0.16 -15.93 0.29
CA GLU A 68 1.24 -15.08 0.78
C GLU A 68 2.55 -15.34 0.01
N ASP A 69 2.65 -16.40 -0.79
CA ASP A 69 3.87 -16.73 -1.54
C ASP A 69 4.00 -15.84 -2.79
N GLY A 70 4.90 -14.87 -2.72
CA GLY A 70 5.17 -13.95 -3.82
C GLY A 70 5.67 -14.68 -5.07
N CYS A 71 6.39 -15.79 -4.90
CA CYS A 71 6.88 -16.63 -6.01
C CYS A 71 5.75 -17.38 -6.74
N LYS A 72 4.54 -17.41 -6.19
CA LYS A 72 3.33 -17.91 -6.88
C LYS A 72 2.45 -16.79 -7.43
N SER A 73 2.80 -15.54 -7.15
CA SER A 73 1.99 -14.34 -7.43
C SER A 73 2.55 -13.54 -8.61
N GLY A 74 2.90 -14.22 -9.72
CA GLY A 74 3.45 -13.58 -10.93
C GLY A 74 4.98 -13.39 -10.94
N ILE A 75 5.67 -13.70 -9.84
CA ILE A 75 7.13 -13.58 -9.71
C ILE A 75 7.79 -14.93 -9.92
N VAL A 76 8.79 -15.01 -10.81
CA VAL A 76 9.63 -16.20 -10.95
C VAL A 76 10.83 -16.08 -10.03
N CYS A 77 10.87 -16.91 -8.99
CA CYS A 77 11.98 -17.01 -8.06
C CYS A 77 13.08 -17.99 -8.55
N PRO A 78 14.35 -17.82 -8.15
CA PRO A 78 14.85 -16.78 -7.24
C PRO A 78 14.81 -15.38 -7.86
N ILE A 79 14.51 -14.39 -7.02
CA ILE A 79 14.56 -12.97 -7.36
C ILE A 79 16.02 -12.57 -7.54
N GLN A 80 16.29 -11.84 -8.62
CA GLN A 80 17.61 -11.36 -9.00
C GLN A 80 17.67 -9.85 -8.80
N LYS A 81 18.85 -9.40 -8.37
CA LYS A 81 19.15 -7.98 -8.26
C LYS A 81 19.04 -7.28 -9.62
N GLU A 82 18.55 -6.04 -9.60
CA GLU A 82 18.39 -5.15 -10.76
C GLU A 82 17.41 -5.66 -11.83
N LYS A 83 16.70 -6.76 -11.56
CA LYS A 83 15.66 -7.28 -12.45
C LYS A 83 14.29 -6.75 -12.05
N SER A 84 13.47 -6.46 -13.06
CA SER A 84 12.08 -6.02 -12.88
C SER A 84 11.12 -7.21 -12.87
N TYR A 85 10.12 -7.13 -12.01
CA TYR A 85 9.10 -8.14 -11.78
C TYR A 85 7.71 -7.51 -11.74
N SER A 86 6.69 -8.31 -12.02
CA SER A 86 5.27 -7.94 -11.88
C SER A 86 4.62 -8.86 -10.87
N TYR A 87 4.33 -8.33 -9.71
CA TYR A 87 3.55 -8.98 -8.67
C TYR A 87 2.05 -8.81 -8.97
N VAL A 88 1.30 -9.90 -8.87
CA VAL A 88 -0.16 -9.92 -9.10
C VAL A 88 -0.84 -10.72 -8.01
N ASN A 89 -1.79 -10.11 -7.31
CA ASN A 89 -2.64 -10.81 -6.34
C ASN A 89 -4.03 -10.19 -6.27
N GLN A 90 -4.90 -10.71 -5.42
CA GLN A 90 -6.26 -10.21 -5.20
C GLN A 90 -6.49 -9.87 -3.73
N LEU A 91 -7.17 -8.75 -3.50
CA LEU A 91 -7.70 -8.34 -2.21
C LEU A 91 -9.21 -8.59 -2.18
N PRO A 92 -9.70 -9.67 -1.52
CA PRO A 92 -11.12 -9.93 -1.40
C PRO A 92 -11.76 -8.99 -0.36
N VAL A 93 -12.82 -8.28 -0.74
CA VAL A 93 -13.63 -7.46 0.18
C VAL A 93 -14.84 -8.29 0.60
N LYS A 94 -14.82 -8.84 1.81
CA LYS A 94 -15.88 -9.73 2.30
C LYS A 94 -17.11 -8.94 2.75
N HIS A 95 -18.29 -9.57 2.69
CA HIS A 95 -19.54 -9.03 3.22
C HIS A 95 -19.53 -8.73 4.71
N GLU A 96 -18.68 -9.39 5.49
CA GLU A 96 -18.50 -9.10 6.91
C GLU A 96 -17.71 -7.82 7.20
N TYR A 97 -17.08 -7.20 6.19
CA TYR A 97 -16.24 -6.02 6.40
C TYR A 97 -17.07 -4.75 6.55
N PRO A 98 -16.81 -3.92 7.58
CA PRO A 98 -17.59 -2.71 7.82
C PRO A 98 -17.33 -1.67 6.71
N SER A 99 -18.34 -0.85 6.41
CA SER A 99 -18.18 0.28 5.50
C SER A 99 -17.33 1.38 6.16
N ILE A 100 -16.04 1.44 5.82
CA ILE A 100 -15.08 2.37 6.42
C ILE A 100 -14.10 2.91 5.38
N LYS A 101 -13.37 3.97 5.76
CA LYS A 101 -12.15 4.40 5.07
C LYS A 101 -10.94 3.88 5.83
N LEU A 102 -9.97 3.34 5.11
CA LEU A 102 -8.71 2.86 5.65
C LEU A 102 -7.59 3.06 4.63
N VAL A 103 -6.35 2.89 5.06
CA VAL A 103 -5.21 2.76 4.14
C VAL A 103 -4.83 1.28 4.08
N VAL A 104 -4.68 0.73 2.89
CA VAL A 104 -4.09 -0.61 2.72
C VAL A 104 -2.59 -0.42 2.62
N GLU A 105 -1.86 -1.11 3.48
CA GLU A 105 -0.40 -1.26 3.42
C GLU A 105 -0.11 -2.66 2.87
N TRP A 106 0.62 -2.73 1.76
CA TRP A 106 0.96 -3.97 1.08
C TRP A 106 2.48 -4.07 0.94
N GLU A 107 3.05 -5.06 1.61
CA GLU A 107 4.47 -5.35 1.63
C GLU A 107 4.75 -6.65 0.86
N LEU A 108 5.88 -6.71 0.18
CA LEU A 108 6.47 -7.95 -0.30
C LEU A 108 7.87 -8.08 0.30
N LYS A 109 8.10 -9.10 1.12
CA LYS A 109 9.32 -9.29 1.91
C LYS A 109 10.25 -10.30 1.27
N ASP A 110 11.56 -10.08 1.40
CA ASP A 110 12.63 -10.99 1.02
C ASP A 110 12.91 -12.05 2.09
N ASP A 111 13.92 -12.90 1.85
CA ASP A 111 14.36 -13.96 2.79
C ASP A 111 14.78 -13.44 4.17
N SER A 112 15.18 -12.17 4.26
CA SER A 112 15.60 -11.50 5.50
C SER A 112 14.45 -10.79 6.22
N GLY A 113 13.25 -10.82 5.65
CA GLY A 113 12.07 -10.12 6.16
C GLY A 113 12.08 -8.61 5.85
N LYS A 114 12.92 -8.15 4.92
CA LYS A 114 12.95 -6.75 4.46
C LYS A 114 12.08 -6.59 3.22
N ASP A 115 11.52 -5.39 3.06
CA ASP A 115 10.64 -5.11 1.93
C ASP A 115 11.42 -5.02 0.61
N LEU A 116 11.03 -5.85 -0.34
CA LEU A 116 11.31 -5.68 -1.77
C LEU A 116 10.50 -4.51 -2.32
N PHE A 117 9.25 -4.37 -1.86
CA PHE A 117 8.45 -3.16 -1.98
C PHE A 117 7.49 -3.03 -0.80
N CYS A 118 7.09 -1.79 -0.51
CA CYS A 118 5.99 -1.46 0.37
C CYS A 118 5.18 -0.35 -0.31
N ILE A 119 3.88 -0.58 -0.51
CA ILE A 119 2.95 0.40 -1.07
C ILE A 119 1.80 0.65 -0.11
N GLU A 120 1.38 1.91 -0.03
CA GLU A 120 0.21 2.33 0.73
C GLU A 120 -0.80 2.98 -0.21
N PHE A 121 -2.07 2.59 -0.11
CA PHE A 121 -3.12 3.24 -0.87
C PHE A 121 -4.42 3.39 -0.06
N PRO A 122 -5.05 4.57 -0.12
CA PRO A 122 -6.30 4.84 0.60
C PRO A 122 -7.47 4.15 -0.10
N VAL A 123 -8.29 3.44 0.67
CA VAL A 123 -9.46 2.72 0.16
C VAL A 123 -10.72 3.08 0.94
N GLN A 124 -11.87 2.97 0.28
CA GLN A 124 -13.17 3.06 0.91
C GLN A 124 -13.95 1.77 0.64
N ILE A 125 -14.43 1.13 1.71
CA ILE A 125 -15.34 -0.02 1.63
C ILE A 125 -16.77 0.54 1.71
N THR A 126 -17.60 0.18 0.74
CA THR A 126 -19.03 0.55 0.72
C THR A 126 -19.90 -0.71 0.73
N SER A 127 -21.15 -0.58 1.20
CA SER A 127 -22.12 -1.68 1.21
C SER A 127 -22.71 -1.92 -0.17
#